data_AF-A0AAU1WNJ7-F1
#
_entry.id   AF-A0AAU1WNJ7-F1
#
_cell.length_a   1.000
_cell.length_b   1.000
_cell.length_c   1.000
_cell.angle_alpha   90.00
_cell.angle_beta   90.00
_cell.angle_gamma   90.00
#
_symmetry.space_group_name_H-M   'P 1'
#
loop_
_entity.id
_entity.type
_entity.pdbx_description
1 polymer ?
#
loop_
_entity_poly.entity_id
_entity_poly.type
_entity_poly.pdbx_seq_one_letter_code
_entity_poly.pdbx_strand_id
1 'polypeptide(L)'
;MTDALVAFLRARLTDELEKARYASNVVVRDPARFGVKAEDAAAHARFSVATAEVRLALLDDTVVPYLGTAGPGGRNAEYQLRLLAVPYMEHSDYPHDSDQPGSTG
;
A
#
# COMPACT_ATOMS: atom_id res chain seq x y z
N MET A 1 -14.33 -10.96 -2.75
CA MET A 1 -12.97 -10.70 -2.22
C MET A 1 -12.29 -9.52 -2.92
N THR A 2 -12.18 -9.51 -4.26
CA THR A 2 -11.40 -8.50 -5.01
C THR A 2 -11.75 -7.06 -4.66
N ASP A 3 -13.04 -6.69 -4.61
CA ASP A 3 -13.46 -5.32 -4.28
C ASP A 3 -13.13 -4.94 -2.82
N ALA A 4 -13.27 -5.89 -1.89
CA ALA A 4 -12.92 -5.68 -0.48
C ALA A 4 -11.41 -5.52 -0.30
N LEU A 5 -10.60 -6.31 -1.01
CA LEU A 5 -9.15 -6.19 -1.00
C LEU A 5 -8.67 -4.88 -1.64
N VAL A 6 -9.30 -4.45 -2.74
CA VAL A 6 -9.02 -3.14 -3.36
C VAL A 6 -9.36 -2.00 -2.40
N ALA A 7 -10.53 -2.04 -1.76
CA ALA A 7 -10.92 -1.01 -0.78
C ALA A 7 -9.97 -0.97 0.42
N PHE A 8 -9.60 -2.14 0.95
CA PHE A 8 -8.63 -2.29 2.02
C PHE A 8 -7.27 -1.70 1.63
N LEU A 9 -6.73 -2.08 0.47
CA LEU A 9 -5.44 -1.60 -0.02
C LEU A 9 -5.46 -0.09 -0.26
N ARG A 10 -6.52 0.45 -0.86
CA ARG A 10 -6.66 1.90 -1.06
C ARG A 10 -6.62 2.64 0.27
N ALA A 11 -7.32 2.15 1.29
CA ALA A 11 -7.31 2.75 2.62
C ALA A 11 -5.90 2.69 3.26
N ARG A 12 -5.23 1.52 3.19
CA ARG A 12 -3.87 1.35 3.75
C ARG A 12 -2.83 2.22 3.06
N LEU A 13 -2.83 2.26 1.73
CA LEU A 13 -1.89 3.06 0.96
C LEU A 13 -2.13 4.57 1.15
N THR A 14 -3.39 4.99 1.34
CA THR A 14 -3.72 6.38 1.69
C THR A 14 -3.17 6.74 3.08
N ASP A 15 -3.39 5.89 4.08
CA ASP A 15 -2.84 6.07 5.43
C ASP A 15 -1.29 6.08 5.44
N GLU A 16 -0.65 5.22 4.64
CA GLU A 16 0.81 5.25 4.45
C GLU A 16 1.30 6.56 3.85
N LEU A 17 0.60 7.10 2.85
CA LEU A 17 0.94 8.39 2.25
C LEU A 17 0.81 9.54 3.26
N GLU A 18 -0.27 9.55 4.05
CA GLU A 18 -0.47 10.54 5.10
C GLU A 18 0.62 10.46 6.16
N LYS A 19 0.96 9.25 6.61
CA LYS A 19 2.07 9.00 7.55
C LYS A 19 3.42 9.42 6.98
N ALA A 20 3.70 9.11 5.71
CA ALA A 20 4.93 9.49 5.04
C ALA A 20 5.06 11.03 4.97
N ARG A 21 3.98 11.74 4.62
CA ARG A 21 3.94 13.21 4.61
C ARG A 21 4.13 13.79 6.00
N TYR A 22 3.45 13.24 7.00
CA TYR A 22 3.58 13.67 8.39
C TYR A 22 5.01 13.46 8.93
N ALA A 23 5.54 12.24 8.81
CA ALA A 23 6.89 11.90 9.26
C ALA A 23 7.95 12.75 8.55
N SER A 24 7.81 12.95 7.24
CA SER A 24 8.66 13.84 6.45
C SER A 24 8.67 15.26 6.99
N ASN A 25 7.50 15.82 7.28
CA ASN A 25 7.38 17.17 7.83
C ASN A 25 7.98 17.27 9.24
N VAL A 26 7.89 16.23 10.07
CA VAL A 26 8.51 16.20 11.41
C VAL A 26 10.03 16.12 11.32
N VAL A 27 10.57 15.17 10.55
CA VAL A 27 12.02 14.91 10.47
C VAL A 27 12.76 16.04 9.77
N VAL A 28 12.18 16.65 8.74
CA VAL A 28 12.82 17.77 8.01
C VAL A 28 12.87 19.05 8.84
N ARG A 29 11.95 19.25 9.79
CA ARG A 29 11.93 20.46 10.65
C ARG A 29 13.07 20.48 11.68
N ASP A 30 13.45 19.33 12.21
CA ASP A 30 14.53 19.21 13.18
C ASP A 30 15.28 17.88 12.99
N PRO A 31 16.10 17.76 11.94
CA PRO A 31 16.81 16.53 11.62
C PRO A 31 17.87 16.19 12.67
N ALA A 32 18.43 17.19 13.34
CA ALA A 32 19.44 17.02 14.39
C ALA A 32 18.89 16.25 15.60
N ARG A 33 17.62 16.47 15.97
CA ARG A 33 16.92 15.70 17.01
C ARG A 33 16.90 14.19 16.74
N PHE A 34 16.95 13.79 15.47
CA PHE A 34 16.95 12.38 15.04
C PHE A 34 18.35 11.87 14.67
N GLY A 35 19.40 12.67 14.90
CA GLY A 35 20.77 12.28 14.59
C GLY A 35 21.06 12.13 13.10
N VAL A 36 20.27 12.77 12.23
CA VAL A 36 20.43 12.70 10.77
C VAL A 36 20.84 14.05 10.18
N LYS A 37 21.54 14.04 9.05
CA LYS A 37 21.84 15.27 8.31
C LYS A 37 20.59 15.79 7.63
N ALA A 38 20.47 17.11 7.50
CA ALA A 38 19.31 17.75 6.88
C ALA A 38 19.09 17.30 5.42
N GLU A 39 20.18 17.12 4.67
CA GLU A 39 20.14 16.65 3.28
C GLU A 39 19.60 15.22 3.18
N ASP A 40 20.09 14.32 4.04
CA ASP A 40 19.64 12.92 4.10
C ASP A 40 18.18 12.83 4.53
N ALA A 41 17.77 13.62 5.53
CA ALA A 41 16.38 13.73 5.97
C ALA A 41 15.46 14.21 4.83
N ALA A 42 15.86 15.23 4.08
CA ALA A 42 15.09 15.75 2.97
C ALA A 42 15.00 14.77 1.80
N ALA A 43 16.10 14.08 1.48
CA ALA A 43 16.12 13.04 0.44
C ALA A 43 15.22 11.86 0.80
N HIS A 44 15.34 11.37 2.04
CA HIS A 44 14.51 10.27 2.54
C HIS A 44 13.02 10.66 2.58
N ALA A 45 12.70 11.86 3.04
CA ALA A 45 11.34 12.38 3.04
C ALA A 45 10.71 12.37 1.64
N ARG A 46 11.41 12.91 0.64
CA ARG A 46 10.94 12.92 -0.76
C ARG A 46 10.75 11.50 -1.29
N PHE A 47 11.70 10.61 -1.02
CA PHE A 47 11.63 9.22 -1.47
C PHE A 47 10.44 8.47 -0.85
N SER A 48 10.20 8.62 0.45
CA SER A 48 9.10 7.96 1.16
C SER A 48 7.73 8.43 0.66
N VAL A 49 7.56 9.74 0.46
CA VAL A 49 6.32 10.28 -0.12
C VAL A 49 6.11 9.78 -1.55
N ALA A 50 7.13 9.90 -2.41
CA ALA A 50 7.04 9.44 -3.79
C ALA A 50 6.73 7.93 -3.90
N THR A 51 7.31 7.12 -3.02
CA THR A 51 7.04 5.67 -2.97
C THR A 51 5.58 5.39 -2.63
N ALA A 52 5.02 6.07 -1.63
CA ALA A 52 3.62 5.91 -1.26
C ALA A 52 2.66 6.37 -2.38
N GLU A 53 2.97 7.50 -3.04
CA GLU A 53 2.19 8.01 -4.18
C GLU A 53 2.19 7.04 -5.36
N VAL A 54 3.36 6.47 -5.71
CA VAL A 54 3.47 5.50 -6.80
C VAL A 54 2.69 4.23 -6.52
N ARG A 55 2.66 3.74 -5.28
CA ARG A 55 1.87 2.55 -4.93
C ARG A 55 0.37 2.80 -5.08
N LEU A 56 -0.11 3.98 -4.66
CA LEU A 56 -1.51 4.36 -4.81
C LEU A 56 -1.88 4.50 -6.30
N ALA A 57 -1.05 5.16 -7.09
CA ALA A 57 -1.23 5.27 -8.54
C ALA A 57 -1.19 3.91 -9.23
N LEU A 58 -0.29 3.01 -8.83
CA LEU A 58 -0.26 1.64 -9.35
C LEU A 58 -1.60 0.93 -9.10
N LEU A 59 -2.13 1.01 -7.88
CA LEU A 59 -3.43 0.41 -7.56
C LEU A 59 -4.54 1.01 -8.43
N ASP A 60 -4.69 2.33 -8.44
CA ASP A 60 -5.85 3.01 -9.03
C ASP A 60 -5.80 3.08 -10.55
N ASP A 61 -4.62 3.30 -11.14
CA ASP A 61 -4.47 3.55 -12.58
C ASP A 61 -4.11 2.28 -13.37
N THR A 62 -3.57 1.25 -12.71
CA THR A 62 -3.03 0.06 -13.42
C THR A 62 -3.61 -1.26 -12.96
N VAL A 63 -4.00 -1.39 -11.70
CA VAL A 63 -4.56 -2.64 -11.19
C VAL A 63 -6.07 -2.61 -11.36
N VAL A 64 -6.74 -1.66 -10.71
CA VAL A 64 -8.21 -1.55 -10.70
C VAL A 64 -8.84 -1.58 -12.09
N PRO A 65 -8.33 -0.86 -13.11
CA PRO A 65 -8.97 -0.83 -14.44
C PRO A 65 -8.93 -2.16 -15.19
N TYR A 66 -7.99 -3.05 -14.83
CA TYR A 66 -7.76 -4.30 -15.53
C TYR A 66 -8.24 -5.53 -14.74
N LEU A 67 -8.64 -5.38 -13.47
CA LEU A 67 -9.18 -6.47 -12.68
C LEU A 67 -10.44 -7.07 -13.34
N GLY A 68 -10.50 -8.40 -13.39
CA GLY A 68 -11.61 -9.14 -14.01
C GLY A 68 -11.62 -9.15 -15.55
N THR A 69 -10.69 -8.46 -16.21
CA THR A 69 -10.56 -8.51 -17.67
C THR A 69 -9.97 -9.86 -18.13
N ALA A 70 -10.35 -10.32 -19.32
CA ALA A 70 -9.81 -11.55 -19.88
C ALA A 70 -8.37 -11.36 -20.41
N GLY A 71 -7.59 -12.44 -20.43
CA GLY A 71 -6.26 -12.47 -21.02
C GLY A 71 -5.13 -12.00 -20.09
N PRO A 72 -3.95 -11.66 -20.64
CA PRO A 72 -2.77 -11.32 -19.85
C PRO A 72 -2.96 -10.08 -18.95
N GLY A 73 -3.73 -9.08 -19.40
CA GLY A 73 -3.98 -7.85 -18.65
C GLY A 73 -4.63 -8.11 -17.29
N GLY A 74 -5.75 -8.83 -17.26
CA GLY A 74 -6.43 -9.13 -16.00
C GLY A 74 -5.66 -10.08 -15.10
N ARG A 75 -4.95 -11.07 -15.66
CA ARG A 75 -4.06 -11.93 -14.86
C ARG A 75 -2.95 -11.12 -14.20
N ASN A 76 -2.33 -10.20 -14.93
CA ASN A 76 -1.29 -9.33 -14.37
C ASN A 76 -1.85 -8.42 -13.28
N ALA A 77 -3.04 -7.85 -13.47
CA ALA A 77 -3.71 -7.05 -12.45
C ALA A 77 -3.99 -7.84 -11.17
N GLU A 78 -4.44 -9.09 -11.27
CA GLU A 78 -4.62 -9.97 -10.10
C GLU A 78 -3.29 -10.25 -9.38
N TYR A 79 -2.22 -10.53 -10.13
CA TYR A 79 -0.90 -10.73 -9.52
C TYR A 79 -0.37 -9.47 -8.84
N GLN A 80 -0.51 -8.31 -9.48
CA GLN A 80 -0.11 -7.02 -8.92
C GLN A 80 -0.92 -6.68 -7.66
N LEU A 81 -2.23 -6.96 -7.65
CA LEU A 81 -3.08 -6.81 -6.47
C LEU A 81 -2.56 -7.67 -5.30
N ARG A 82 -2.23 -8.93 -5.55
CA ARG A 82 -1.65 -9.82 -4.52
C ARG A 82 -0.28 -9.34 -4.05
N LEU A 83 0.57 -8.85 -4.95
CA LEU A 83 1.89 -8.29 -4.59
C LEU A 83 1.76 -7.03 -3.71
N LEU A 84 0.82 -6.14 -4.02
CA LEU A 84 0.49 -4.98 -3.18
C LEU A 84 -0.06 -5.39 -1.81
N ALA A 85 -0.73 -6.55 -1.73
CA ALA A 85 -1.32 -7.08 -0.51
C ALA A 85 -0.33 -7.77 0.44
N VAL A 86 0.81 -8.28 -0.06
CA VAL A 86 1.80 -9.05 0.73
C VAL A 86 2.16 -8.39 2.07
N PRO A 87 2.46 -7.08 2.15
CA PRO A 87 2.87 -6.46 3.41
C PRO A 87 1.78 -6.47 4.48
N TYR A 88 0.52 -6.68 4.10
CA TYR A 88 -0.63 -6.53 4.99
C TYR A 88 -1.32 -7.85 5.35
N MET A 89 -0.83 -9.00 4.87
CA MET A 89 -1.52 -10.28 5.05
C MET A 89 -1.71 -10.71 6.51
N GLU A 90 -0.87 -10.20 7.41
CA GLU A 90 -0.95 -10.47 8.86
C GLU A 90 -1.76 -9.41 9.63
N HIS A 91 -2.26 -8.37 8.96
CA HIS A 91 -3.11 -7.37 9.60
C HIS A 91 -4.47 -7.98 9.96
N SER A 92 -4.98 -7.63 11.15
CA SER A 92 -6.24 -8.17 11.69
C SER A 92 -7.48 -7.81 10.87
N ASP A 93 -7.42 -6.75 10.07
CA ASP A 93 -8.47 -6.26 9.18
C ASP A 93 -8.22 -6.61 7.71
N TYR A 94 -7.22 -7.45 7.43
CA TYR A 94 -6.99 -7.98 6.09
C TYR A 94 -8.21 -8.81 5.65
N PRO A 95 -8.78 -8.56 4.45
CA PRO A 95 -9.89 -9.35 3.96
C PRO A 95 -9.41 -10.73 3.54
N HIS A 96 -9.54 -11.70 4.45
CA HIS A 96 -9.33 -13.12 4.16
C HIS A 96 -10.49 -13.68 3.34
N ASP A 97 -10.22 -14.68 2.49
CA ASP A 97 -11.26 -15.50 1.90
C ASP A 97 -12.02 -16.19 3.04
N SER A 98 -13.25 -15.77 3.28
CA SER A 98 -14.17 -16.46 4.18
C SER A 98 -14.68 -17.73 3.49
N ASP A 99 -13.81 -18.71 3.33
CA ASP A 99 -14.16 -20.09 2.99
C ASP A 99 -13.41 -21.03 3.94
N GLN A 100 -13.97 -21.19 5.14
CA GLN A 100 -13.72 -22.36 5.96
C GLN A 100 -14.98 -23.24 5.91
N PRO A 101 -15.07 -24.21 4.97
CA PRO A 101 -16.11 -25.22 5.04
C PRO A 101 -15.77 -26.18 6.17
N GLY A 102 -16.52 -26.09 7.28
CA GLY A 102 -16.67 -27.15 8.28
C GLY A 102 -15.57 -27.25 9.33
N SER A 103 -15.89 -26.83 10.54
CA SER A 103 -15.47 -27.58 11.73
C SER A 103 -16.69 -27.73 12.64
N THR A 104 -17.50 -28.75 12.34
CA THR A 104 -18.32 -29.41 13.35
C THR A 104 -17.39 -30.27 14.20
N GLY A 105 -17.23 -29.88 15.45
CA GLY A 105 -16.68 -30.68 16.54
C GLY A 105 -17.60 -30.57 17.74
#